data_AF-A0A0T1WJY0-F1
#
_entry.id   AF-A0A0T1WJY0-F1
#
_cell.length_a   1.000
_cell.length_b   1.000
_cell.length_c   1.000
_cell.angle_alpha   90.00
_cell.angle_beta   90.00
_cell.angle_gamma   90.00
#
_symmetry.space_group_name_H-M   'P 1'
#
loop_
_entity.id
_entity.type
_entity.pdbx_description
1 polymer ?
#
loop_
_entity_poly.entity_id
_entity_poly.type
_entity_poly.pdbx_seq_one_letter_code
_entity_poly.pdbx_strand_id
1 'polypeptide(L)'
;MPAKTIAARLLAVIDDDVLPLTERGVAAGNKVFGAAILRKSDLSLVVAGTNDETDNPLLHGEINTLNQFYELTDRPPTSELVFLTTHEPCTLCMSAITWAGFDNYYYFYSHEDSRDSFAIPHDLVILKELFGLEPGAYRRSNAFWTAYSLADLVESEDEPLRSELRAQTSRIKERYAALSDRYQETKGDNDIPLN
;
A
#
# COMPACT_ATOMS: atom_id res chain seq x y z
N MET A 1 11.35 2.14 26.03
CA MET A 1 11.93 3.32 25.34
C MET A 1 10.89 3.80 24.33
N PRO A 2 10.82 5.09 23.97
CA PRO A 2 9.93 5.54 22.90
C PRO A 2 10.29 4.85 21.57
N ALA A 3 9.30 4.67 20.69
CA ALA A 3 9.54 4.10 19.36
C ALA A 3 10.54 4.97 18.59
N LYS A 4 11.49 4.34 17.90
CA LYS A 4 12.47 5.04 17.06
C LYS A 4 11.87 5.50 15.74
N THR A 5 10.85 4.77 15.28
CA THR A 5 10.20 4.96 14.01
C THR A 5 8.70 5.13 14.19
N ILE A 6 8.01 5.34 13.08
CA ILE A 6 6.54 5.43 13.03
C ILE A 6 5.88 4.07 12.73
N ALA A 7 6.64 2.96 12.71
CA ALA A 7 6.15 1.63 12.31
C ALA A 7 4.90 1.18 13.07
N ALA A 8 4.89 1.34 14.39
CA ALA A 8 3.76 0.96 15.23
C ALA A 8 2.45 1.61 14.77
N ARG A 9 2.51 2.90 14.43
CA ARG A 9 1.33 3.64 13.97
C ARG A 9 0.92 3.24 12.56
N LEU A 10 1.88 3.03 11.64
CA LEU A 10 1.57 2.60 10.28
C LEU A 10 0.95 1.20 10.25
N LEU A 11 1.45 0.26 11.07
CA LEU A 11 0.85 -1.06 11.21
C LEU A 11 -0.56 -1.00 11.79
N ALA A 12 -0.79 -0.15 12.80
CA ALA A 12 -2.13 0.06 13.34
C ALA A 12 -3.10 0.59 12.28
N VAL A 13 -2.70 1.58 11.46
CA VAL A 13 -3.56 2.07 10.36
C VAL A 13 -3.85 1.00 9.31
N ILE A 14 -2.89 0.14 9.00
CA ILE A 14 -3.15 -0.99 8.10
C ILE A 14 -4.18 -1.94 8.70
N ASP A 15 -4.05 -2.31 9.97
CA ASP A 15 -4.90 -3.32 10.63
C ASP A 15 -6.31 -2.79 10.92
N ASP A 16 -6.41 -1.56 11.44
CA ASP A 16 -7.65 -0.98 11.96
C ASP A 16 -8.45 -0.22 10.89
N ASP A 17 -7.78 0.38 9.90
CA ASP A 17 -8.42 1.27 8.93
C ASP A 17 -8.44 0.69 7.50
N VAL A 18 -7.29 0.28 6.97
CA VAL A 18 -7.18 -0.17 5.57
C VAL A 18 -7.70 -1.58 5.38
N LEU A 19 -7.31 -2.52 6.23
CA LEU A 19 -7.66 -3.93 6.09
C LEU A 19 -9.19 -4.17 6.11
N PRO A 20 -10.00 -3.56 7.00
CA PRO A 20 -11.46 -3.71 6.95
C PRO A 20 -12.09 -3.17 5.66
N LEU A 21 -11.51 -2.13 5.04
CA LEU A 21 -11.94 -1.65 3.73
C LEU A 21 -11.63 -2.68 2.65
N THR A 22 -10.40 -3.21 2.65
CA THR A 22 -9.96 -4.25 1.72
C THR A 22 -10.79 -5.53 1.83
N GLU A 23 -11.18 -5.94 3.04
CA GLU A 23 -12.09 -7.10 3.22
C GLU A 23 -13.43 -6.91 2.49
N ARG A 24 -13.99 -5.70 2.54
CA ARG A 24 -15.22 -5.36 1.82
C ARG A 24 -14.99 -5.26 0.32
N GLY A 25 -13.88 -4.66 -0.12
CA GLY A 25 -13.51 -4.57 -1.53
C GLY A 25 -13.34 -5.95 -2.17
N VAL A 26 -12.64 -6.86 -1.50
CA VAL A 26 -12.46 -8.25 -1.94
C VAL A 26 -13.79 -8.99 -2.00
N ALA A 27 -14.67 -8.79 -1.01
CA ALA A 27 -16.02 -9.37 -1.06
C ALA A 27 -16.86 -8.83 -2.24
N ALA A 28 -16.54 -7.66 -2.76
CA ALA A 28 -17.15 -7.06 -3.94
C ALA A 28 -16.42 -7.40 -5.26
N GLY A 29 -15.31 -8.15 -5.22
CA GLY A 29 -14.56 -8.60 -6.40
C GLY A 29 -13.32 -7.77 -6.75
N ASN A 30 -12.93 -6.81 -5.91
CA ASN A 30 -11.72 -6.00 -6.09
C ASN A 30 -10.47 -6.71 -5.52
N LYS A 31 -9.28 -6.40 -6.05
CA LYS A 31 -7.99 -6.90 -5.53
C LYS A 31 -7.70 -6.47 -4.10
N VAL A 32 -6.79 -7.21 -3.46
CA VAL A 32 -6.36 -7.06 -2.06
C VAL A 32 -5.43 -5.86 -1.79
N PHE A 33 -5.58 -4.75 -2.51
CA PHE A 33 -4.70 -3.57 -2.38
C PHE A 33 -5.40 -2.42 -1.67
N GLY A 34 -4.66 -1.67 -0.86
CA GLY A 34 -5.19 -0.51 -0.15
C GLY A 34 -4.11 0.48 0.26
N ALA A 35 -4.54 1.67 0.67
CA ALA A 35 -3.66 2.75 1.05
C ALA A 35 -4.31 3.66 2.11
N ALA A 36 -3.48 4.49 2.73
CA ALA A 36 -3.89 5.52 3.66
C ALA A 36 -2.98 6.74 3.58
N ILE A 37 -3.51 7.88 3.99
CA ILE A 37 -2.78 9.15 4.07
C ILE A 37 -2.86 9.65 5.51
N LEU A 38 -1.73 9.99 6.10
CA LEU A 38 -1.62 10.42 7.50
C LEU A 38 -0.94 11.79 7.58
N ARG A 39 -1.17 12.56 8.64
CA ARG A 39 -0.42 13.78 8.91
C ARG A 39 0.97 13.48 9.44
N LYS A 40 2.00 14.18 8.98
CA LYS A 40 3.36 14.05 9.54
C LYS A 40 3.46 14.55 10.99
N SER A 41 2.65 15.54 11.35
CA SER A 41 2.73 16.22 12.65
C SER A 41 2.40 15.30 13.83
N ASP A 42 1.40 14.44 13.67
CA ASP A 42 0.86 13.62 14.75
C ASP A 42 0.44 12.21 14.31
N LEU A 43 0.62 11.87 13.03
CA LEU A 43 0.25 10.59 12.43
C LEU A 43 -1.26 10.28 12.55
N SER A 44 -2.09 11.33 12.67
CA SER A 44 -3.53 11.22 12.54
C SER A 44 -3.89 10.81 11.11
N LEU A 45 -4.89 9.93 10.99
CA LEU A 45 -5.40 9.49 9.71
C LEU A 45 -6.15 10.63 9.03
N VAL A 46 -5.85 10.88 7.75
CA VAL A 46 -6.60 11.82 6.89
C VAL A 46 -7.65 11.06 6.08
N VAL A 47 -7.23 9.98 5.40
CA VAL A 47 -8.12 9.11 4.63
C VAL A 47 -7.49 7.72 4.49
N ALA A 48 -8.32 6.68 4.43
CA ALA A 48 -7.94 5.33 4.05
C ALA A 48 -8.86 4.84 2.93
N GLY A 49 -8.31 4.10 1.99
CA GLY A 49 -9.04 3.56 0.84
C GLY A 49 -8.51 2.20 0.40
N THR A 50 -9.27 1.56 -0.49
CA THR A 50 -8.96 0.25 -1.04
C THR A 50 -9.18 0.24 -2.55
N ASN A 51 -8.70 -0.79 -3.23
CA ASN A 51 -8.88 -0.99 -4.66
C ASN A 51 -10.37 -1.00 -5.04
N ASP A 52 -10.69 -0.38 -6.18
CA ASP A 52 -12.02 -0.35 -6.77
C ASP A 52 -11.99 -0.62 -8.29
N GLU A 53 -11.16 -1.60 -8.67
CA GLU A 53 -10.88 -1.91 -10.08
C GLU A 53 -12.10 -2.42 -10.86
N THR A 54 -13.11 -2.94 -10.16
CA THR A 54 -14.37 -3.39 -10.75
C THR A 54 -15.19 -2.24 -11.33
N ASP A 55 -15.06 -1.02 -10.80
CA ASP A 55 -15.64 0.19 -11.39
C ASP A 55 -14.74 0.74 -12.52
N ASN A 56 -13.43 0.80 -12.26
CA ASN A 56 -12.45 1.23 -13.25
C ASN A 56 -11.09 0.59 -12.96
N PRO A 57 -10.46 -0.11 -13.92
CA PRO A 57 -9.22 -0.86 -13.68
C PRO A 57 -8.03 -0.01 -13.23
N LEU A 58 -8.09 1.32 -13.41
CA LEU A 58 -7.07 2.24 -12.90
C LEU A 58 -7.21 2.57 -11.41
N LEU A 59 -8.35 2.26 -10.79
CA LEU A 59 -8.64 2.53 -9.37
C LEU A 59 -7.95 1.52 -8.46
N HIS A 60 -6.63 1.45 -8.55
CA HIS A 60 -5.78 0.76 -7.57
C HIS A 60 -5.95 1.37 -6.17
N GLY A 61 -5.52 0.66 -5.13
CA GLY A 61 -5.69 1.11 -3.74
C GLY A 61 -5.12 2.53 -3.50
N GLU A 62 -3.97 2.84 -4.11
CA GLU A 62 -3.33 4.15 -4.04
C GLU A 62 -4.08 5.22 -4.85
N ILE A 63 -4.53 4.87 -6.06
CA ILE A 63 -5.25 5.79 -6.95
C ILE A 63 -6.63 6.14 -6.38
N ASN A 64 -7.38 5.15 -5.90
CA ASN A 64 -8.68 5.36 -5.29
C ASN A 64 -8.56 6.20 -4.01
N THR A 65 -7.56 5.90 -3.15
CA THR A 65 -7.27 6.71 -1.95
C THR A 65 -6.90 8.15 -2.32
N LEU A 66 -6.14 8.37 -3.40
CA LEU A 66 -5.86 9.72 -3.90
C LEU A 66 -7.13 10.43 -4.38
N ASN A 67 -8.01 9.77 -5.15
CA ASN A 67 -9.26 10.38 -5.58
C ASN A 67 -10.11 10.83 -4.38
N GLN A 68 -10.31 9.95 -3.40
CA GLN A 68 -11.02 10.27 -2.15
C GLN A 68 -10.36 11.42 -1.39
N PHE A 69 -9.02 11.46 -1.36
CA PHE A 69 -8.28 12.57 -0.75
C PHE A 69 -8.54 13.91 -1.44
N TYR A 70 -8.61 13.93 -2.77
CA TYR A 70 -8.87 15.15 -3.55
C TYR A 70 -10.33 15.62 -3.51
N GLU A 71 -11.25 14.78 -3.02
CA GLU A 71 -12.65 15.14 -2.76
C GLU A 71 -12.87 15.82 -1.39
N LEU A 72 -11.87 15.76 -0.49
CA LEU A 72 -11.95 16.40 0.82
C LEU A 72 -12.04 17.93 0.70
N THR A 73 -12.95 18.53 1.46
CA THR A 73 -13.14 19.99 1.48
C THR A 73 -11.98 20.73 2.15
N ASP A 74 -11.50 20.22 3.29
CA ASP A 74 -10.39 20.80 4.08
C ASP A 74 -9.09 19.99 3.93
N ARG A 75 -8.68 19.80 2.66
CA ARG A 75 -7.55 18.96 2.28
C ARG A 75 -6.20 19.56 2.70
N PRO A 76 -5.37 18.85 3.50
CA PRO A 76 -4.04 19.32 3.87
C PRO A 76 -3.06 19.32 2.67
N PRO A 77 -2.00 20.15 2.71
CA PRO A 77 -0.96 20.10 1.69
C PRO A 77 -0.19 18.77 1.76
N THR A 78 0.06 18.14 0.60
CA THR A 78 0.68 16.82 0.51
C THR A 78 2.11 16.78 1.08
N SER A 79 2.82 17.90 1.09
CA SER A 79 4.13 18.05 1.74
C SER A 79 4.10 17.84 3.26
N GLU A 80 2.92 17.95 3.90
CA GLU A 80 2.72 17.70 5.33
C GLU A 80 2.22 16.28 5.63
N LEU A 81 2.16 15.40 4.63
CA LEU A 81 1.49 14.11 4.72
C LEU A 81 2.43 12.92 4.48
N VAL A 82 2.09 11.81 5.10
CA VAL A 82 2.68 10.49 4.87
C VAL A 82 1.76 9.70 3.95
N PHE A 83 2.32 9.14 2.88
CA PHE A 83 1.59 8.18 2.04
C PHE A 83 1.91 6.76 2.51
N LEU A 84 0.88 5.98 2.86
CA LEU A 84 1.01 4.60 3.29
C LEU A 84 0.28 3.70 2.29
N THR A 85 0.93 2.63 1.85
CA THR A 85 0.33 1.63 0.97
C THR A 85 0.56 0.23 1.53
N THR A 86 -0.40 -0.68 1.31
CA THR A 86 -0.26 -2.07 1.76
C THR A 86 0.75 -2.83 0.91
N HIS A 87 0.88 -2.49 -0.36
CA HIS A 87 1.83 -3.13 -1.28
C HIS A 87 2.69 -2.06 -1.93
N GLU A 88 3.94 -2.41 -2.25
CA GLU A 88 4.87 -1.52 -2.94
C GLU A 88 4.21 -1.03 -4.24
N PRO A 89 4.09 0.30 -4.46
CA PRO A 89 3.24 0.80 -5.54
C PRO A 89 3.75 0.38 -6.91
N CYS A 90 2.85 0.05 -7.85
CA CYS A 90 3.25 -0.18 -9.23
C CYS A 90 3.63 1.13 -9.95
N THR A 91 4.13 1.05 -11.19
CA THR A 91 4.60 2.22 -11.96
C THR A 91 3.54 3.32 -12.14
N LEU A 92 2.26 2.95 -12.28
CA LEU A 92 1.12 3.88 -12.30
C LEU A 92 1.02 4.63 -10.96
N CYS A 93 0.92 3.89 -9.85
CA CYS A 93 0.72 4.44 -8.52
C CYS A 93 1.92 5.27 -8.06
N MET A 94 3.16 4.83 -8.33
CA MET A 94 4.36 5.62 -8.08
C MET A 94 4.34 6.95 -8.82
N SER A 95 3.91 6.94 -10.09
CA SER A 95 3.78 8.17 -10.88
C SER A 95 2.70 9.08 -10.32
N ALA A 96 1.56 8.53 -9.89
CA ALA A 96 0.48 9.29 -9.27
C ALA A 96 0.91 9.95 -7.94
N ILE A 97 1.58 9.21 -7.05
CA ILE A 97 2.15 9.74 -5.80
C ILE A 97 3.12 10.89 -6.09
N THR A 98 3.96 10.73 -7.11
CA THR A 98 4.91 11.76 -7.58
C THR A 98 4.18 13.02 -8.04
N TRP A 99 3.19 12.88 -8.93
CA TRP A 99 2.41 14.01 -9.45
C TRP A 99 1.53 14.69 -8.39
N ALA A 100 1.08 13.95 -7.38
CA ALA A 100 0.37 14.49 -6.23
C ALA A 100 1.28 15.28 -5.26
N GLY A 101 2.60 15.23 -5.45
CA GLY A 101 3.57 16.04 -4.69
C GLY A 101 3.92 15.49 -3.31
N PHE A 102 3.75 14.18 -3.09
CA PHE A 102 4.27 13.54 -1.88
C PHE A 102 5.79 13.39 -1.98
N ASP A 103 6.48 13.65 -0.87
CA ASP A 103 7.94 13.50 -0.72
C ASP A 103 8.34 12.17 -0.07
N ASN A 104 7.36 11.31 0.23
CA ASN A 104 7.56 10.02 0.86
C ASN A 104 6.44 9.04 0.49
N TYR A 105 6.76 7.75 0.57
CA TYR A 105 5.74 6.73 0.82
C TYR A 105 6.30 5.56 1.64
N TYR A 106 5.42 4.86 2.33
CA TYR A 106 5.69 3.71 3.15
C TYR A 106 4.91 2.52 2.62
N TYR A 107 5.53 1.35 2.54
CA TYR A 107 4.89 0.15 2.01
C TYR A 107 5.08 -1.06 2.92
N PHE A 108 4.04 -1.91 3.00
CA PHE A 108 4.02 -3.08 3.87
C PHE A 108 4.54 -4.35 3.19
N TYR A 109 3.99 -4.72 2.04
CA TYR A 109 4.50 -5.78 1.19
C TYR A 109 5.42 -5.22 0.12
N SER A 110 6.57 -5.86 -0.12
CA SER A 110 7.42 -5.57 -1.28
C SER A 110 6.83 -6.14 -2.57
N HIS A 111 7.34 -5.73 -3.74
CA HIS A 111 7.02 -6.37 -5.01
C HIS A 111 7.38 -7.86 -5.02
N GLU A 112 8.44 -8.25 -4.30
CA GLU A 112 8.83 -9.67 -4.17
C GLU A 112 7.79 -10.45 -3.38
N ASP A 113 7.33 -9.91 -2.25
CA ASP A 113 6.21 -10.49 -1.50
C ASP A 113 4.94 -10.58 -2.37
N SER A 114 4.68 -9.53 -3.17
CA SER A 114 3.50 -9.39 -4.02
C SER A 114 3.47 -10.44 -5.14
N ARG A 115 4.60 -10.59 -5.85
CA ARG A 115 4.79 -11.59 -6.91
C ARG A 115 4.61 -13.00 -6.37
N ASP A 116 5.26 -13.30 -5.25
CA ASP A 116 5.36 -14.67 -4.74
C ASP A 116 4.09 -15.10 -3.99
N SER A 117 3.33 -14.15 -3.41
CA SER A 117 2.17 -14.47 -2.57
C SER A 117 0.80 -14.17 -3.20
N PHE A 118 0.72 -13.36 -4.27
CA PHE A 118 -0.57 -12.89 -4.80
C PHE A 118 -0.78 -13.17 -6.29
N ALA A 119 0.23 -13.71 -7.00
CA ALA A 119 0.13 -14.10 -8.41
C ALA A 119 -0.35 -12.97 -9.36
N ILE A 120 0.05 -11.72 -9.08
CA ILE A 120 -0.23 -10.54 -9.90
C ILE A 120 1.11 -10.04 -10.46
N PRO A 121 1.62 -10.60 -11.58
CA PRO A 121 2.97 -10.29 -12.08
C PRO A 121 3.03 -9.07 -13.01
N HIS A 122 1.89 -8.49 -13.37
CA HIS A 122 1.80 -7.50 -14.44
C HIS A 122 2.58 -6.22 -14.16
N ASP A 123 2.64 -5.80 -12.89
CA ASP A 123 3.42 -4.65 -12.44
C ASP A 123 4.92 -4.79 -12.77
N LEU A 124 5.50 -5.96 -12.51
CA LEU A 124 6.89 -6.29 -12.80
C LEU A 124 7.15 -6.42 -14.30
N VAL A 125 6.20 -6.98 -15.04
CA VAL A 125 6.28 -7.06 -16.50
C VAL A 125 6.21 -5.66 -17.11
N ILE A 126 5.31 -4.79 -16.64
CA ILE A 126 5.20 -3.40 -17.10
C ILE A 126 6.49 -2.63 -16.79
N LEU A 127 7.03 -2.78 -15.57
CA LEU A 127 8.28 -2.14 -15.16
C LEU A 127 9.43 -2.50 -16.12
N LYS A 128 9.50 -3.77 -16.52
CA LYS A 128 10.51 -4.26 -17.46
C LYS A 128 10.25 -3.81 -18.89
N GLU A 129 9.07 -4.09 -19.43
CA GLU A 129 8.77 -3.93 -20.85
C GLU A 129 8.59 -2.45 -21.24
N LEU A 130 7.99 -1.63 -20.38
CA LEU A 130 7.75 -0.21 -20.69
C LEU A 130 8.89 0.70 -20.23
N PHE A 131 9.58 0.35 -19.14
CA PHE A 131 10.61 1.22 -18.53
C PHE A 131 12.03 0.65 -18.57
N GLY A 132 12.22 -0.58 -19.06
CA GLY A 132 13.53 -1.21 -19.16
C GLY A 132 14.19 -1.53 -17.82
N LEU A 133 13.40 -1.60 -16.74
CA LEU A 133 13.89 -1.84 -15.38
C LEU A 133 13.56 -3.27 -14.95
N GLU A 134 14.57 -4.00 -14.46
CA GLU A 134 14.32 -5.29 -13.84
C GLU A 134 13.52 -5.12 -12.53
N PRO A 135 12.74 -6.14 -12.11
CA PRO A 135 12.05 -6.12 -10.82
C PRO A 135 12.96 -5.68 -9.66
N GLY A 136 12.52 -4.67 -8.91
CA GLY A 136 13.28 -4.10 -7.79
C GLY A 136 14.39 -3.11 -8.17
N ALA A 137 14.66 -2.87 -9.46
CA ALA A 137 15.73 -1.98 -9.91
C ALA A 137 15.36 -0.48 -9.90
N TYR A 138 14.14 -0.12 -9.47
CA TYR A 138 13.72 1.28 -9.39
C TYR A 138 14.40 2.00 -8.20
N ARG A 139 14.54 3.34 -8.31
CA ARG A 139 15.21 4.14 -7.26
C ARG A 139 14.27 4.40 -6.08
N ARG A 140 14.55 3.75 -4.93
CA ARG A 140 13.83 3.98 -3.67
C ARG A 140 14.05 5.37 -3.04
N SER A 141 15.11 6.07 -3.42
CA SER A 141 15.29 7.49 -3.10
C SER A 141 15.68 8.23 -4.37
N ASN A 142 14.97 9.32 -4.66
CA ASN A 142 15.11 10.07 -5.90
C ASN A 142 14.77 11.55 -5.67
N ALA A 143 14.69 12.33 -6.75
CA ALA A 143 14.45 13.78 -6.68
C ALA A 143 13.05 14.16 -6.16
N PHE A 144 12.12 13.22 -6.09
CA PHE A 144 10.73 13.46 -5.72
C PHE A 144 10.43 12.95 -4.31
N TRP A 145 10.77 11.70 -4.03
CA TRP A 145 10.43 11.05 -2.76
C TRP A 145 11.47 10.04 -2.30
N THR A 146 11.35 9.64 -1.03
CA THR A 146 12.00 8.45 -0.49
C THR A 146 10.95 7.43 -0.05
N ALA A 147 11.17 6.18 -0.43
CA ALA A 147 10.33 5.02 -0.11
C ALA A 147 10.88 4.29 1.12
N TYR A 148 9.99 3.82 1.99
CA TYR A 148 10.34 3.16 3.24
C TYR A 148 9.61 1.83 3.41
N SER A 149 10.36 0.76 3.64
CA SER A 149 9.85 -0.57 3.95
C SER A 149 9.40 -0.64 5.41
N LEU A 150 8.13 -0.98 5.68
CA LEU A 150 7.67 -1.21 7.04
C LEU A 150 8.43 -2.34 7.73
N ALA A 151 8.83 -3.38 6.98
CA ALA A 151 9.63 -4.48 7.53
C ALA A 151 10.98 -3.97 8.07
N ASP A 152 11.67 -3.12 7.31
CA ASP A 152 12.95 -2.54 7.74
C ASP A 152 12.79 -1.63 8.96
N LEU A 153 11.70 -0.85 9.00
CA LEU A 153 11.39 -0.02 10.16
C LEU A 153 11.13 -0.87 11.41
N VAL A 154 10.32 -1.94 11.30
CA VAL A 154 10.05 -2.87 12.40
C VAL A 154 11.36 -3.46 12.94
N GLU A 155 12.26 -3.89 12.05
CA GLU A 155 13.55 -4.48 12.45
C GLU A 155 14.49 -3.50 13.17
N SER A 156 14.34 -2.21 12.91
CA SER A 156 15.15 -1.15 13.51
C SER A 156 14.73 -0.75 14.94
N GLU A 157 13.55 -1.19 15.37
CA GLU A 157 13.05 -0.93 16.73
C GLU A 157 13.80 -1.75 17.79
N ASP A 158 13.76 -1.24 19.03
CA ASP A 158 14.30 -1.96 20.19
C ASP A 158 13.31 -2.99 20.74
N GLU A 159 13.82 -3.99 21.47
CA GLU A 159 12.97 -4.87 22.26
C GLU A 159 12.35 -4.13 23.47
N PRO A 160 11.11 -4.47 23.87
CA PRO A 160 10.26 -5.55 23.33
C PRO A 160 9.42 -5.16 22.11
N LEU A 161 9.42 -3.88 21.73
CA LEU A 161 8.53 -3.35 20.69
C LEU A 161 8.74 -4.05 19.34
N ARG A 162 9.99 -4.31 18.94
CA ARG A 162 10.27 -5.05 17.69
C ARG A 162 9.55 -6.40 17.65
N SER A 163 9.61 -7.19 18.73
CA SER A 163 8.93 -8.49 18.79
C SER A 163 7.40 -8.35 18.73
N GLU A 164 6.84 -7.33 19.38
CA GLU A 164 5.41 -7.04 19.33
C GLU A 164 4.94 -6.67 17.92
N LEU A 165 5.69 -5.79 17.23
CA LEU A 165 5.39 -5.37 15.86
C LEU A 165 5.58 -6.49 14.84
N ARG A 166 6.54 -7.40 15.05
CA ARG A 166 6.66 -8.64 14.26
C ARG A 166 5.43 -9.51 14.40
N ALA A 167 4.94 -9.70 15.62
CA ALA A 167 3.72 -10.47 15.86
C ALA A 167 2.49 -9.82 15.20
N GLN A 168 2.38 -8.48 15.26
CA GLN A 168 1.34 -7.75 14.55
C GLN A 168 1.45 -7.91 13.03
N THR A 169 2.66 -7.78 12.48
CA THR A 169 2.95 -7.98 11.05
C THR A 169 2.49 -9.37 10.60
N SER A 170 2.81 -10.43 11.35
CA SER A 170 2.37 -11.78 11.01
C SER A 170 0.84 -11.92 10.98
N ARG A 171 0.13 -11.37 11.98
CA ARG A 171 -1.34 -11.41 12.01
C ARG A 171 -1.97 -10.69 10.81
N ILE A 172 -1.45 -9.51 10.47
CA ILE A 172 -1.91 -8.78 9.27
C ILE A 172 -1.65 -9.64 8.02
N LYS A 173 -0.46 -10.25 7.92
CA LYS A 173 -0.11 -11.09 6.77
C LYS A 173 -1.03 -12.31 6.61
N GLU A 174 -1.38 -12.97 7.71
CA GLU A 174 -2.34 -14.09 7.71
C GLU A 174 -3.72 -13.67 7.20
N ARG A 175 -4.20 -12.48 7.59
CA ARG A 175 -5.48 -11.94 7.11
C ARG A 175 -5.45 -11.62 5.61
N TYR A 176 -4.38 -11.00 5.13
CA TYR A 176 -4.22 -10.72 3.69
C TYR A 176 -4.08 -12.00 2.86
N ALA A 177 -3.43 -13.05 3.37
CA ALA A 177 -3.36 -14.35 2.71
C ALA A 177 -4.76 -14.96 2.53
N ALA A 178 -5.57 -14.96 3.59
CA ALA A 178 -6.97 -15.44 3.51
C ALA A 178 -7.83 -14.61 2.54
N LEU A 179 -7.57 -13.31 2.41
CA LEU A 179 -8.23 -12.46 1.41
C LEU A 179 -7.77 -12.75 -0.01
N SER A 180 -6.47 -13.03 -0.20
CA SER A 180 -5.92 -13.43 -1.49
C SER A 180 -6.59 -14.72 -1.97
N ASP A 181 -6.66 -15.75 -1.11
CA ASP A 181 -7.30 -17.02 -1.45
C ASP A 181 -8.75 -16.82 -1.92
N ARG A 182 -9.53 -16.03 -1.16
CA ARG A 182 -10.91 -15.69 -1.52
C ARG A 182 -11.03 -14.94 -2.85
N TYR A 183 -10.11 -14.01 -3.13
CA TYR A 183 -10.08 -13.29 -4.41
C TYR A 183 -9.76 -14.22 -5.58
N GLN A 184 -8.78 -15.11 -5.41
CA GLN A 184 -8.39 -16.06 -6.47
C GLN A 184 -9.52 -17.05 -6.81
N GLU A 185 -10.36 -17.40 -5.84
CA GLU A 185 -11.56 -18.23 -6.06
C GLU A 185 -12.64 -17.53 -6.90
N THR A 186 -12.76 -16.20 -6.83
CA THR A 186 -13.87 -15.45 -7.43
C THR A 186 -13.48 -14.63 -8.66
N LYS A 187 -12.18 -14.45 -8.94
CA LYS A 187 -11.69 -13.60 -10.05
C LYS A 187 -12.06 -14.07 -11.46
N GLY A 188 -12.55 -15.29 -11.64
CA GLY A 188 -12.94 -15.82 -12.96
C GLY A 188 -14.19 -15.16 -13.55
N ASP A 189 -14.96 -14.44 -12.74
CA ASP A 189 -16.29 -13.93 -13.08
C ASP A 189 -16.33 -12.42 -13.42
N ASN A 190 -15.18 -11.74 -13.49
CA ASN A 190 -15.10 -10.29 -13.72
C ASN A 190 -14.46 -9.91 -15.08
N ASP A 191 -14.84 -8.75 -15.62
CA ASP A 191 -14.38 -8.24 -16.93
C ASP A 191 -13.10 -7.38 -16.80
N ILE A 192 -12.26 -7.70 -15.81
CA ILE A 192 -11.05 -6.92 -15.52
C ILE A 192 -9.97 -7.30 -16.55
N PRO A 193 -9.41 -6.33 -17.29
CA PRO A 193 -8.35 -6.58 -18.25
C PRO A 193 -7.12 -7.19 -17.58
N LEU A 194 -6.43 -8.10 -18.30
CA LEU A 194 -5.20 -8.76 -17.85
C LEU A 194 -5.38 -9.69 -16.62
N ASN A 195 -6.58 -10.23 -16.38
CA ASN A 195 -6.80 -11.33 -15.43
C ASN A 195 -6.41 -12.71 -15.98
#